data_AF-A0A933JYZ3-F1
#
_entry.id   AF-A0A933JYZ3-F1
#
_cell.length_a   1.000
_cell.length_b   1.000
_cell.length_c   1.000
_cell.angle_alpha   90.00
_cell.angle_beta   90.00
_cell.angle_gamma   90.00
#
_symmetry.space_group_name_H-M   'P 1'
#
loop_
_entity.id
_entity.type
_entity.pdbx_description
1 polymer ?
#
loop_
_entity_poly.entity_id
_entity_poly.type
_entity_poly.pdbx_seq_one_letter_code
_entity_poly.pdbx_strand_id
1 'polypeptide(L)'
;TRKGRQQALAAGAALKEIVGADTVRAYVSPYTRTRQTYELLKEALGPAIVLAQEEPRLREQDRGNFQDRKEMKRGRRARAAFGHFFFRFSHGESGADVCDRVSTFLETLHRDFDQPDYPANALLVTHGLTLRLFLMRWFHWTVEYFESLKNPGLCEFRVLTLGPDGSYDLDRPMRQVKSF
;
A
#
# COMPACT_ATOMS: atom_id res chain seq x y z
N THR A 1 -5.36 5.44 16.90
CA THR A 1 -4.74 6.17 18.03
C THR A 1 -4.73 7.66 17.71
N ARG A 2 -4.60 8.56 18.71
CA ARG A 2 -4.52 10.02 18.47
C ARG A 2 -3.39 10.39 17.49
N LYS A 3 -2.20 9.84 17.72
CA LYS A 3 -1.04 10.03 16.84
C LYS A 3 -1.33 9.61 15.38
N GLY A 4 -1.94 8.43 15.18
CA GLY A 4 -2.29 7.98 13.83
C GLY A 4 -3.27 8.89 13.11
N ARG A 5 -4.26 9.46 13.83
CA ARG A 5 -5.20 10.43 13.24
C ARG A 5 -4.48 11.71 12.80
N GLN A 6 -3.59 12.24 13.64
CA GLN A 6 -2.78 13.42 13.28
C GLN A 6 -1.90 13.17 12.05
N GLN A 7 -1.30 11.97 11.96
CA GLN A 7 -0.50 11.58 10.81
C GLN A 7 -1.34 11.47 9.53
N ALA A 8 -2.56 10.94 9.62
CA ALA A 8 -3.47 10.87 8.47
C ALA A 8 -3.92 12.26 8.00
N LEU A 9 -4.26 13.17 8.92
CA LEU A 9 -4.61 14.56 8.57
C LEU A 9 -3.45 15.28 7.87
N ALA A 10 -2.23 15.12 8.38
CA ALA A 10 -1.04 15.69 7.75
C ALA A 10 -0.78 15.10 6.36
N ALA A 11 -0.96 13.79 6.19
CA ALA A 11 -0.87 13.15 4.89
C ALA A 11 -1.95 13.67 3.92
N GLY A 12 -3.19 13.87 4.39
CA GLY A 12 -4.27 14.45 3.60
C GLY A 12 -3.95 15.86 3.10
N ALA A 13 -3.40 16.72 3.96
CA ALA A 13 -2.94 18.05 3.56
C ALA A 13 -1.84 17.98 2.49
N ALA A 14 -0.84 17.12 2.68
CA ALA A 14 0.23 16.94 1.69
C ALA A 14 -0.28 16.40 0.34
N LEU A 15 -1.21 15.44 0.37
CA LEU A 15 -1.84 14.90 -0.85
C LEU A 15 -2.67 15.97 -1.57
N LYS A 16 -3.35 16.86 -0.84
CA LYS A 16 -4.09 17.97 -1.44
C LYS A 16 -3.20 18.89 -2.25
N GLU A 17 -2.01 19.21 -1.75
CA GLU A 17 -1.03 20.04 -2.49
C GLU A 17 -0.53 19.33 -3.77
N ILE A 18 -0.37 18.01 -3.73
CA ILE A 18 0.07 17.21 -4.88
C ILE A 18 -1.03 17.10 -5.94
N VAL A 19 -2.26 16.80 -5.51
CA VAL A 19 -3.42 16.62 -6.40
C VAL A 19 -3.88 17.96 -6.99
N GLY A 20 -3.74 19.06 -6.25
CA GLY A 20 -4.17 20.38 -6.71
C GLY A 20 -5.67 20.41 -7.04
N ALA A 21 -5.98 20.72 -8.30
CA ALA A 21 -7.36 20.79 -8.81
C ALA A 21 -7.84 19.50 -9.51
N ASP A 22 -6.99 18.47 -9.57
CA ASP A 22 -7.27 17.24 -10.30
C ASP A 22 -8.22 16.30 -9.55
N THR A 23 -8.77 15.34 -10.29
CA THR A 23 -9.70 14.34 -9.77
C THR A 23 -8.97 13.07 -9.31
N VAL A 24 -9.57 12.37 -8.34
CA VAL A 24 -9.01 11.20 -7.68
C VAL A 24 -10.03 10.06 -7.65
N ARG A 25 -9.60 8.85 -8.05
CA ARG A 25 -10.27 7.60 -7.70
C ARG A 25 -9.54 6.91 -6.55
N ALA A 26 -10.24 6.61 -5.47
CA ALA A 26 -9.67 5.94 -4.30
C ALA A 26 -9.97 4.43 -4.29
N TYR A 27 -8.96 3.62 -3.97
CA TYR A 27 -9.03 2.17 -3.72
C TYR A 27 -8.61 1.92 -2.29
N VAL A 28 -9.53 1.44 -1.46
CA VAL A 28 -9.34 1.39 0.00
C VAL A 28 -9.40 -0.06 0.48
N SER A 29 -8.39 -0.50 1.22
CA SER A 29 -8.45 -1.82 1.85
C SER A 29 -9.62 -1.91 2.84
N PRO A 30 -10.24 -3.08 3.01
CA PRO A 30 -11.42 -3.27 3.85
C PRO A 30 -11.16 -3.14 5.35
N TYR A 31 -9.89 -3.13 5.78
CA TYR A 31 -9.56 -3.09 7.20
C TYR A 31 -9.99 -1.75 7.83
N THR A 32 -10.53 -1.81 9.06
CA THR A 32 -11.01 -0.62 9.78
C THR A 32 -9.97 0.50 9.84
N ARG A 33 -8.68 0.16 10.03
CA ARG A 33 -7.60 1.16 10.07
C ARG A 33 -7.40 1.90 8.74
N THR A 34 -7.58 1.22 7.60
CA THR A 34 -7.44 1.84 6.28
C THR A 34 -8.68 2.68 5.97
N ARG A 35 -9.88 2.18 6.28
CA ARG A 35 -11.12 2.98 6.16
C ARG A 35 -11.07 4.26 7.02
N GLN A 36 -10.65 4.15 8.28
CA GLN A 36 -10.47 5.32 9.16
C GLN A 36 -9.40 6.30 8.67
N THR A 37 -8.32 5.81 8.06
CA THR A 37 -7.29 6.67 7.45
C THR A 37 -7.88 7.39 6.25
N TYR A 38 -8.58 6.67 5.37
CA TYR A 38 -9.23 7.21 4.19
C TYR A 38 -10.22 8.34 4.53
N GLU A 39 -11.07 8.19 5.55
CA GLU A 39 -11.99 9.26 5.96
C GLU A 39 -11.26 10.56 6.30
N LEU A 40 -10.12 10.47 6.99
CA LEU A 40 -9.30 11.65 7.33
C LEU A 40 -8.58 12.24 6.11
N LEU A 41 -8.19 11.43 5.12
CA LEU A 41 -7.67 11.94 3.85
C LEU A 41 -8.76 12.65 3.05
N LYS A 42 -9.97 12.10 3.07
CA LYS A 42 -11.15 12.65 2.40
C LYS A 42 -11.56 14.01 2.96
N GLU A 43 -11.38 14.26 4.25
CA GLU A 43 -11.59 15.59 4.85
C GLU A 43 -10.73 16.68 4.16
N ALA A 44 -9.49 16.35 3.74
CA ALA A 44 -8.59 17.29 3.08
C ALA A 44 -8.82 17.38 1.56
N LEU A 45 -8.95 16.23 0.90
CA LEU A 45 -9.12 16.13 -0.56
C LEU A 45 -10.52 16.56 -1.02
N GLY A 46 -11.54 16.39 -0.18
CA GLY A 46 -12.90 16.85 -0.41
C GLY A 46 -13.45 16.38 -1.77
N PRO A 47 -13.94 17.31 -2.63
CA PRO A 47 -14.58 16.96 -3.90
C PRO A 47 -13.60 16.42 -4.95
N ALA A 48 -12.28 16.50 -4.74
CA ALA A 48 -11.31 15.88 -5.64
C ALA A 48 -11.52 14.36 -5.71
N ILE A 49 -11.96 13.72 -4.62
CA ILE A 49 -12.31 12.29 -4.64
C ILE A 49 -13.69 12.13 -5.28
N VAL A 50 -13.70 11.80 -6.57
CA VAL A 50 -14.93 11.62 -7.35
C VAL A 50 -15.49 10.20 -7.27
N LEU A 51 -14.62 9.23 -6.98
CA LEU A 51 -15.01 7.83 -6.82
C LEU A 51 -14.14 7.15 -5.76
N ALA A 52 -14.75 6.31 -4.94
CA ALA A 52 -14.04 5.50 -3.97
C ALA A 52 -14.65 4.11 -3.91
N GLN A 53 -13.79 3.09 -3.87
CA GLN A 53 -14.21 1.70 -3.77
C GLN A 53 -13.38 0.94 -2.76
N GLU A 54 -14.01 -0.05 -2.15
CA GLU A 54 -13.32 -1.05 -1.36
C GLU A 54 -12.60 -2.04 -2.28
N GLU A 55 -11.34 -2.32 -1.97
CA GLU A 55 -10.52 -3.29 -2.70
C GLU A 55 -9.91 -4.32 -1.73
N PRO A 56 -10.52 -5.51 -1.61
CA PRO A 56 -10.04 -6.59 -0.75
C PRO A 56 -8.61 -7.03 -1.05
N ARG A 57 -8.16 -6.93 -2.30
CA ARG A 57 -6.79 -7.30 -2.70
C ARG A 57 -5.72 -6.33 -2.19
N LEU A 58 -6.10 -5.20 -1.61
CA LEU A 58 -5.19 -4.25 -0.96
C LEU A 58 -5.04 -4.49 0.55
N ARG A 59 -5.62 -5.54 1.12
CA ARG A 59 -5.49 -5.88 2.55
C ARG A 59 -4.04 -6.26 2.93
N GLU A 60 -3.74 -6.24 4.23
CA GLU A 60 -2.41 -6.65 4.74
C GLU A 60 -2.24 -8.17 4.66
N GLN A 61 -0.99 -8.66 4.68
CA GLN A 61 -0.69 -10.09 4.83
C GLN A 61 -1.45 -10.67 6.02
N ASP A 62 -2.28 -11.66 5.73
CA ASP A 62 -2.96 -12.43 6.75
C ASP A 62 -1.94 -13.25 7.53
N ARG A 63 -1.99 -13.15 8.85
CA ARG A 63 -1.14 -13.95 9.72
C ARG A 63 -1.88 -15.18 10.25
N GLY A 64 -3.07 -15.48 9.75
CA GLY A 64 -3.92 -16.56 10.25
C GLY A 64 -4.68 -16.17 11.52
N ASN A 65 -5.50 -17.11 11.99
CA ASN A 65 -6.45 -16.92 13.10
C ASN A 65 -5.82 -16.89 14.51
N PHE A 66 -4.59 -16.37 14.65
CA PHE A 66 -3.88 -16.41 15.92
C PHE A 66 -4.64 -15.68 17.05
N GLN A 67 -5.04 -16.44 18.07
CA GLN A 67 -5.59 -15.90 19.32
C GLN A 67 -4.50 -15.75 20.41
N ASP A 68 -3.39 -16.51 20.35
CA ASP A 68 -2.30 -16.45 21.33
C ASP A 68 -1.16 -15.50 20.92
N ARG A 69 -0.85 -14.55 21.81
CA ARG A 69 0.26 -13.60 21.67
C ARG A 69 1.63 -14.26 21.59
N LYS A 70 1.86 -15.40 22.24
CA LYS A 70 3.17 -16.10 22.20
C LYS A 70 3.44 -16.64 20.81
N GLU A 71 2.44 -17.26 20.19
CA GLU A 71 2.54 -17.76 18.81
C GLU A 71 2.76 -16.64 17.81
N MET A 72 2.04 -15.52 17.94
CA MET A 72 2.29 -14.34 17.11
C MET A 72 3.71 -13.79 17.24
N LYS A 73 4.32 -13.88 18.44
CA LYS A 73 5.70 -13.42 18.67
C LYS A 73 6.69 -14.41 18.05
N ARG A 74 6.45 -15.72 18.19
CA ARG A 74 7.24 -16.79 17.57
C ARG A 74 7.24 -16.65 16.05
N GLY A 75 6.06 -16.54 15.44
CA GLY A 75 5.92 -16.36 13.99
C GLY A 75 6.59 -15.08 13.49
N ARG A 76 6.49 -13.96 14.22
CA ARG A 76 7.20 -12.73 13.86
C ARG A 76 8.72 -12.89 13.85
N ARG A 77 9.30 -13.62 14.82
CA ARG A 77 10.73 -13.89 14.90
C ARG A 77 11.18 -14.83 13.77
N ALA A 78 10.46 -15.92 13.56
CA ALA A 78 10.75 -16.86 12.48
C ALA A 78 10.74 -16.17 11.12
N ARG A 79 9.73 -15.35 10.84
CA ARG A 79 9.66 -14.55 9.62
C ARG A 79 10.79 -13.55 9.47
N ALA A 80 11.21 -12.90 10.56
CA ALA A 80 12.32 -11.97 10.52
C ALA A 80 13.66 -12.68 10.21
N ALA A 81 13.79 -13.96 10.57
CA ALA A 81 14.97 -14.78 10.25
C ALA A 81 14.90 -15.38 8.84
N PHE A 82 13.71 -15.71 8.34
CA PHE A 82 13.52 -16.39 7.05
C PHE A 82 13.41 -15.44 5.86
N GLY A 83 12.81 -14.26 6.05
CA GLY A 83 12.44 -13.34 4.98
C GLY A 83 10.92 -13.10 4.93
N HIS A 84 10.52 -11.93 4.47
CA HIS A 84 9.14 -11.50 4.39
C HIS A 84 8.38 -12.10 3.20
N PHE A 85 9.07 -12.39 2.09
CA PHE A 85 8.47 -12.78 0.82
C PHE A 85 8.00 -14.25 0.87
N PHE A 86 8.88 -15.17 1.22
CA PHE A 86 8.57 -16.61 1.16
C PHE A 86 8.02 -17.19 2.46
N PHE A 87 8.18 -16.52 3.61
CA PHE A 87 7.69 -17.07 4.87
C PHE A 87 6.17 -17.08 4.92
N ARG A 88 5.59 -18.28 5.08
CA ARG A 88 4.17 -18.53 5.25
C ARG A 88 3.80 -18.66 6.72
N PHE A 89 2.86 -17.84 7.19
CA PHE A 89 2.25 -18.08 8.51
C PHE A 89 1.34 -19.32 8.46
N SER A 90 1.29 -20.07 9.56
CA SER A 90 0.32 -21.15 9.74
C SER A 90 -1.11 -20.61 9.60
N HIS A 91 -1.90 -21.20 8.70
CA HIS A 91 -3.24 -20.74 8.34
C HIS A 91 -3.32 -19.28 7.85
N GLY A 92 -2.19 -18.71 7.38
CA GLY A 92 -2.12 -17.35 6.86
C GLY A 92 -1.44 -17.30 5.50
N GLU A 93 -1.01 -16.09 5.14
CA GLU A 93 -0.36 -15.78 3.87
C GLU A 93 1.17 -15.74 4.01
N SER A 94 1.84 -15.92 2.89
CA SER A 94 3.21 -15.52 2.61
C SER A 94 3.21 -14.18 1.89
N GLY A 95 4.37 -13.55 1.76
CA GLY A 95 4.49 -12.37 0.90
C GLY A 95 4.21 -12.70 -0.57
N ALA A 96 4.52 -13.92 -1.04
CA ALA A 96 4.21 -14.38 -2.39
C ALA A 96 2.70 -14.39 -2.68
N ASP A 97 1.85 -14.90 -1.77
CA ASP A 97 0.39 -14.89 -2.05
C ASP A 97 -0.18 -13.47 -2.04
N VAL A 98 0.40 -12.59 -1.21
CA VAL A 98 0.05 -11.16 -1.24
C VAL A 98 0.46 -10.55 -2.58
N CYS A 99 1.63 -10.93 -3.09
CA CYS A 99 2.15 -10.53 -4.39
C CYS A 99 1.24 -10.96 -5.55
N ASP A 100 0.68 -12.17 -5.49
CA ASP A 100 -0.24 -12.71 -6.50
C ASP A 100 -1.55 -11.93 -6.55
N ARG A 101 -2.19 -11.68 -5.40
CA ARG A 101 -3.42 -10.88 -5.36
C ARG A 101 -3.20 -9.41 -5.70
N VAL A 102 -2.02 -8.87 -5.41
CA VAL A 102 -1.64 -7.53 -5.87
C VAL A 102 -1.48 -7.52 -7.39
N SER A 103 -0.92 -8.57 -7.99
CA SER A 103 -0.78 -8.67 -9.45
C SER A 103 -2.15 -8.69 -10.15
N THR A 104 -3.13 -9.43 -9.63
CA THR A 104 -4.49 -9.39 -10.20
C THR A 104 -5.20 -8.05 -9.96
N PHE A 105 -4.87 -7.31 -8.89
CA PHE A 105 -5.34 -5.94 -8.71
C PHE A 105 -4.73 -5.00 -9.76
N LEU A 106 -3.46 -5.14 -10.11
CA LEU A 106 -2.81 -4.33 -11.15
C LEU A 106 -3.51 -4.47 -12.50
N GLU A 107 -3.96 -5.67 -12.87
CA GLU A 107 -4.76 -5.88 -14.09
C GLU A 107 -6.06 -5.05 -14.09
N THR A 108 -6.73 -4.98 -12.93
CA THR A 108 -7.93 -4.14 -12.76
C THR A 108 -7.58 -2.66 -12.86
N LEU A 109 -6.48 -2.25 -12.23
CA LEU A 109 -6.02 -0.86 -12.19
C LEU A 109 -5.63 -0.35 -13.59
N HIS A 110 -4.90 -1.14 -14.37
CA HIS A 110 -4.54 -0.77 -15.74
C HIS A 110 -5.76 -0.66 -16.65
N ARG A 111 -6.70 -1.62 -16.58
CA ARG A 111 -7.96 -1.53 -17.34
C ARG A 111 -8.83 -0.34 -16.92
N ASP A 112 -8.77 0.02 -15.65
CA ASP A 112 -9.42 1.22 -15.12
C ASP A 112 -8.78 2.48 -15.72
N PHE A 113 -7.44 2.55 -15.83
CA PHE A 113 -6.73 3.69 -16.44
C PHE A 113 -7.07 3.90 -17.91
N ASP A 114 -7.41 2.83 -18.64
CA ASP A 114 -7.81 2.90 -20.05
C ASP A 114 -9.24 3.45 -20.25
N GLN A 115 -10.01 3.69 -19.18
CA GLN A 115 -11.34 4.28 -19.30
C GLN A 115 -11.26 5.77 -19.68
N PRO A 116 -12.03 6.26 -20.67
CA PRO A 116 -11.97 7.65 -21.13
C PRO A 116 -12.29 8.70 -20.05
N ASP A 117 -13.04 8.31 -19.03
CA ASP A 117 -13.48 9.14 -17.91
C ASP A 117 -12.72 8.83 -16.61
N TYR A 118 -11.60 8.10 -16.68
CA TYR A 118 -10.81 7.79 -15.50
C TYR A 118 -10.28 9.08 -14.84
N PRO A 119 -10.40 9.22 -13.50
CA PRO A 119 -9.86 10.39 -12.80
C PRO A 119 -8.35 10.54 -12.99
N ALA A 120 -7.86 11.78 -12.98
CA ALA A 120 -6.44 12.06 -13.24
C ALA A 120 -5.47 11.35 -12.28
N ASN A 121 -5.91 11.00 -11.07
CA ASN A 121 -5.11 10.37 -10.04
C ASN A 121 -5.77 9.13 -9.42
N ALA A 122 -4.94 8.13 -9.07
CA ALA A 122 -5.36 6.98 -8.28
C ALA A 122 -4.78 7.06 -6.85
N LEU A 123 -5.65 6.94 -5.84
CA LEU A 123 -5.26 6.90 -4.42
C LEU A 123 -5.44 5.49 -3.85
N LEU A 124 -4.35 4.84 -3.46
CA LEU A 124 -4.38 3.50 -2.85
C LEU A 124 -4.15 3.61 -1.34
N VAL A 125 -5.17 3.24 -0.54
CA VAL A 125 -5.07 3.24 0.93
C VAL A 125 -4.88 1.79 1.43
N THR A 126 -3.62 1.43 1.68
CA THR A 126 -3.19 0.05 1.97
C THR A 126 -2.29 -0.04 3.23
N HIS A 127 -1.42 -1.05 3.30
CA HIS A 127 -0.59 -1.41 4.46
C HIS A 127 0.87 -1.52 4.10
N GLY A 128 1.75 -1.60 5.11
CA GLY A 128 3.19 -1.46 4.90
C GLY A 128 3.81 -2.57 4.04
N LEU A 129 3.42 -3.83 4.24
CA LEU A 129 3.96 -4.93 3.44
C LEU A 129 3.30 -4.99 2.05
N THR A 130 1.97 -4.84 1.97
CA THR A 130 1.23 -4.77 0.70
C THR A 130 1.73 -3.63 -0.19
N LEU A 131 2.01 -2.44 0.35
CA LEU A 131 2.59 -1.32 -0.41
C LEU A 131 3.95 -1.70 -1.01
N ARG A 132 4.83 -2.35 -0.23
CA ARG A 132 6.13 -2.77 -0.76
C ARG A 132 5.99 -3.81 -1.87
N LEU A 133 5.06 -4.74 -1.74
CA LEU A 133 4.78 -5.75 -2.77
C LEU A 133 4.13 -5.13 -4.01
N PHE A 134 3.27 -4.12 -3.83
CA PHE A 134 2.75 -3.30 -4.92
C PHE A 134 3.89 -2.65 -5.69
N LEU A 135 4.82 -1.96 -5.02
CA LEU A 135 5.96 -1.35 -5.69
C LEU A 135 6.90 -2.38 -6.34
N MET A 136 7.16 -3.51 -5.66
CA MET A 136 7.95 -4.60 -6.22
C MET A 136 7.32 -5.11 -7.52
N ARG A 137 5.99 -5.29 -7.56
CA ARG A 137 5.28 -5.73 -8.75
C ARG A 137 5.25 -4.65 -9.84
N TRP A 138 4.99 -3.40 -9.47
CA TRP A 138 4.93 -2.26 -10.37
C TRP A 138 6.25 -2.02 -11.10
N PHE A 139 7.37 -2.03 -10.35
CA PHE A 139 8.69 -1.73 -10.88
C PHE A 139 9.51 -2.97 -11.23
N HIS A 140 8.90 -4.16 -11.21
CA HIS A 140 9.56 -5.43 -11.48
C HIS A 140 10.84 -5.65 -10.66
N TRP A 141 10.85 -5.18 -9.41
CA TRP A 141 12.00 -5.37 -8.53
C TRP A 141 12.19 -6.84 -8.16
N THR A 142 13.45 -7.22 -7.94
CA THR A 142 13.77 -8.57 -7.47
C THR A 142 13.30 -8.81 -6.03
N VAL A 143 13.17 -10.08 -5.65
CA VAL A 143 12.81 -10.46 -4.28
C VAL A 143 13.88 -9.97 -3.30
N GLU A 144 15.16 -10.04 -3.67
CA GLU A 144 16.29 -9.58 -2.86
C GLU A 144 16.18 -8.08 -2.58
N TYR A 145 15.86 -7.28 -3.59
CA TYR A 145 15.65 -5.85 -3.40
C TYR A 145 14.46 -5.61 -2.46
N PHE A 146 13.34 -6.29 -2.65
CA PHE A 146 12.17 -6.19 -1.79
C PHE A 146 12.47 -6.54 -0.31
N GLU A 147 13.24 -7.59 -0.06
CA GLU A 147 13.63 -8.03 1.29
C GLU A 147 14.52 -6.99 1.98
N SER A 148 15.30 -6.23 1.22
CA SER A 148 16.09 -5.11 1.77
C SER A 148 15.23 -3.92 2.22
N LEU A 149 13.98 -3.79 1.76
CA LEU A 149 13.14 -2.63 2.02
C LEU A 149 12.51 -2.63 3.41
N LYS A 150 12.50 -1.46 4.07
CA LYS A 150 11.71 -1.20 5.27
C LYS A 150 10.26 -0.88 4.91
N ASN A 151 9.34 -1.34 5.76
CA ASN A 151 7.97 -0.83 5.72
C ASN A 151 7.97 0.71 5.85
N PRO A 152 7.11 1.42 5.11
CA PRO A 152 6.81 2.82 5.39
C PRO A 152 6.31 3.02 6.82
N GLY A 153 6.48 4.23 7.34
CA GLY A 153 5.87 4.66 8.60
C GLY A 153 4.34 4.72 8.50
N LEU A 154 3.68 4.87 9.65
CA LEU A 154 2.23 5.07 9.68
C LEU A 154 1.84 6.33 8.90
N CYS A 155 0.91 6.18 7.96
CA CYS A 155 0.46 7.23 7.02
C CYS A 155 1.57 7.84 6.16
N GLU A 156 2.75 7.22 6.09
CA GLU A 156 3.76 7.57 5.09
C GLU A 156 3.31 7.02 3.73
N PHE A 157 3.29 7.87 2.70
CA PHE A 157 2.92 7.50 1.34
C PHE A 157 4.10 7.60 0.37
N ARG A 158 3.89 7.10 -0.84
CA ARG A 158 4.77 7.29 -2.00
C ARG A 158 3.89 7.76 -3.16
N VAL A 159 4.45 8.62 -4.00
CA VAL A 159 3.82 9.10 -5.22
C VAL A 159 4.53 8.45 -6.40
N LEU A 160 3.74 7.93 -7.33
CA LEU A 160 4.20 7.46 -8.62
C LEU A 160 3.74 8.49 -9.66
N THR A 161 4.68 9.13 -10.34
CA THR A 161 4.38 10.17 -11.33
C THR A 161 4.56 9.60 -12.73
N LEU A 162 3.53 9.72 -13.57
CA LEU A 162 3.60 9.33 -14.98
C LEU A 162 4.52 10.28 -15.75
N GLY A 163 5.59 9.74 -16.32
CA GLY A 163 6.52 10.44 -17.19
C GLY A 163 6.00 10.55 -18.63
N PRO A 164 6.65 11.39 -19.45
CA PRO A 164 6.26 11.61 -20.85
C PRO A 164 6.44 10.38 -21.75
N ASP A 165 7.23 9.39 -21.30
CA ASP A 165 7.45 8.12 -22.01
C ASP A 165 6.43 7.02 -21.64
N GLY A 166 5.45 7.35 -20.79
CA GLY A 166 4.43 6.42 -20.32
C GLY A 166 4.89 5.55 -19.14
N SER A 167 6.13 5.72 -18.66
CA SER A 167 6.63 5.04 -17.46
C SER A 167 6.29 5.83 -16.20
N TYR A 168 6.30 5.19 -15.03
CA TYR A 168 6.08 5.87 -13.75
C TYR A 168 7.38 5.97 -12.97
N ASP A 169 7.64 7.13 -12.38
CA ASP A 169 8.76 7.35 -11.47
C ASP A 169 8.30 7.41 -10.02
N LEU A 170 9.11 6.83 -9.12
CA LEU A 170 8.87 6.91 -7.68
C LEU A 170 9.45 8.22 -7.12
N ASP A 171 8.63 9.00 -6.43
CA ASP A 171 8.99 10.31 -5.85
C ASP A 171 10.30 10.32 -5.04
N ARG A 172 10.57 9.25 -4.29
CA ARG A 172 11.82 9.04 -3.56
C ARG A 172 12.09 7.56 -3.31
N PRO A 173 13.36 7.16 -3.21
CA PRO A 173 13.73 5.79 -2.89
C PRO A 173 13.05 5.23 -1.64
N MET A 174 12.77 3.93 -1.67
CA MET A 174 12.35 3.20 -0.47
C MET A 174 13.54 3.04 0.47
N ARG A 175 13.30 3.17 1.79
CA ARG A 175 14.36 3.00 2.78
C ARG A 175 14.77 1.54 2.84
N GLN A 176 16.07 1.27 2.79
CA GLN A 176 16.60 -0.08 3.03
C GLN A 176 17.02 -0.26 4.50
N VAL A 177 16.97 -1.49 5.00
CA VAL A 177 17.85 -1.89 6.10
C VAL A 177 19.27 -1.90 5.52
N LYS A 178 20.22 -1.18 6.15
CA LYS A 178 21.63 -1.21 5.73
C LYS A 178 22.00 -2.68 5.55
N SER A 179 22.35 -3.07 4.32
CA SER A 179 22.88 -4.39 4.03
C SER A 179 24.13 -4.60 4.88
N PHE A 180 24.29 -5.81 5.41
CA PHE A 180 25.52 -6.25 6.05
C PHE A 180 26.70 -6.17 5.08
#